data_AF-A0AAU2C4M7-F1
#
_entry.id   AF-A0AAU2C4M7-F1
#
_cell.length_a   1.000
_cell.length_b   1.000
_cell.length_c   1.000
_cell.angle_alpha   90.00
_cell.angle_beta   90.00
_cell.angle_gamma   90.00
#
_symmetry.space_group_name_H-M   'P 1'
#
loop_
_entity.id
_entity.type
_entity.pdbx_description
1 polymer ?
#
loop_
_entity_poly.entity_id
_entity_poly.type
_entity_poly.pdbx_seq_one_letter_code
_entity_poly.pdbx_strand_id
1 'polypeptide(L)'
;MGQRTQAAAGCLTMAFGWGAGLAVWAVSVRGRFRRFEQSPDWSVLYAELPLALLGGTAGGLALWALFARLGGRLEGGRLRGSR
;
A
#
# COMPACT_ATOMS: atom_id res chain seq x y z
N MET A 1 -26.69 -0.69 2.15
CA MET A 1 -25.74 -0.29 1.08
C MET A 1 -24.26 -0.37 1.50
N GLY A 2 -23.85 -1.18 2.49
CA GLY A 2 -22.47 -1.12 3.05
C GLY A 2 -21.48 -2.14 2.50
N GLN A 3 -21.93 -3.33 2.08
CA GLN A 3 -21.03 -4.44 1.75
C GLN A 3 -20.27 -4.25 0.44
N ARG A 4 -20.93 -3.67 -0.59
CA ARG A 4 -20.30 -3.40 -1.90
C ARG A 4 -19.26 -2.29 -1.81
N THR A 5 -19.55 -1.24 -1.05
CA THR A 5 -18.63 -0.13 -0.78
C THR A 5 -17.42 -0.60 0.03
N GLN A 6 -17.62 -1.49 1.00
CA GLN A 6 -16.52 -2.08 1.77
C GLN A 6 -15.63 -3.00 0.91
N ALA A 7 -16.23 -3.81 0.03
CA ALA A 7 -15.48 -4.64 -0.92
C ALA A 7 -14.68 -3.77 -1.92
N ALA A 8 -15.31 -2.73 -2.47
CA ALA A 8 -14.64 -1.79 -3.36
C ALA A 8 -13.49 -1.04 -2.65
N ALA A 9 -13.69 -0.63 -1.40
CA ALA A 9 -12.65 0.01 -0.59
C ALA A 9 -11.46 -0.93 -0.33
N GLY A 10 -11.72 -2.22 -0.09
CA GLY A 10 -10.67 -3.23 0.03
C GLY A 10 -9.85 -3.38 -1.25
N CYS A 11 -10.52 -3.52 -2.40
CA CYS A 11 -9.85 -3.61 -3.70
C CYS A 11 -9.04 -2.35 -4.02
N LEU A 12 -9.59 -1.16 -3.77
CA LEU A 12 -8.91 0.11 -3.99
C LEU A 12 -7.69 0.26 -3.08
N THR A 13 -7.79 -0.11 -1.80
CA THR A 13 -6.66 -0.09 -0.86
C THR A 13 -5.53 -0.99 -1.34
N MET A 14 -5.87 -2.18 -1.85
CA MET A 14 -4.88 -3.11 -2.39
C MET A 14 -4.21 -2.57 -3.65
N ALA A 15 -5.00 -2.02 -4.59
CA ALA A 15 -4.48 -1.39 -5.80
C ALA A 15 -3.58 -0.19 -5.48
N PHE A 16 -3.96 0.63 -4.50
CA PHE A 16 -3.16 1.78 -4.05
C PHE A 16 -1.85 1.34 -3.39
N GLY A 17 -1.90 0.29 -2.55
CA GLY A 17 -0.73 -0.29 -1.93
C GLY A 17 0.28 -0.82 -2.96
N TRP A 18 -0.19 -1.58 -3.95
CA TRP A 18 0.67 -2.03 -5.06
C TRP A 18 1.21 -0.89 -5.90
N GLY A 19 0.37 0.07 -6.25
CA GLY A 19 0.78 1.26 -7.02
C GLY A 19 1.86 2.06 -6.29
N ALA A 20 1.72 2.25 -4.98
CA ALA A 20 2.73 2.92 -4.16
C ALA A 20 4.04 2.13 -4.09
N GLY A 21 3.97 0.81 -3.88
CA GLY A 21 5.15 -0.07 -3.89
C GLY A 21 5.90 -0.02 -5.23
N LEU A 22 5.17 -0.08 -6.34
CA LEU A 22 5.73 0.05 -7.69
C LEU A 22 6.32 1.44 -7.94
N ALA A 23 5.65 2.50 -7.51
CA ALA A 23 6.15 3.86 -7.67
C ALA A 23 7.49 4.04 -6.94
N VAL A 24 7.60 3.55 -5.70
CA VAL A 24 8.85 3.58 -4.91
C VAL A 24 9.94 2.76 -5.59
N TRP A 25 9.62 1.57 -6.09
CA TRP A 25 10.56 0.73 -6.84
C TRP A 25 11.00 1.40 -8.15
N ALA A 26 10.13 2.15 -8.82
CA ALA A 26 10.42 2.80 -10.09
C ALA A 26 11.37 4.01 -9.97
N VAL A 27 11.48 4.65 -8.80
CA VAL A 27 12.33 5.85 -8.60
C VAL A 27 13.78 5.64 -9.05
N SER A 28 14.34 4.44 -8.82
CA SER A 28 15.72 4.11 -9.20
C SER A 28 15.81 3.05 -10.30
N VAL A 29 14.75 2.90 -11.10
CA VAL A 29 14.66 1.89 -12.17
C VAL A 29 15.85 1.98 -13.13
N ARG A 30 16.28 3.20 -13.48
CA ARG A 30 17.39 3.40 -14.43
C ARG A 30 18.75 2.97 -13.88
N GLY A 31 18.97 3.14 -12.57
CA GLY A 31 20.17 2.64 -11.88
C GLY A 31 20.16 1.12 -11.74
N ARG A 32 18.98 0.56 -11.43
CA ARG A 32 18.74 -0.89 -11.36
C ARG A 32 18.98 -1.59 -12.70
N PHE A 33 18.45 -1.05 -13.80
CA PHE A 33 18.67 -1.58 -15.14
C PHE A 33 20.13 -1.46 -15.60
N ARG A 34 20.81 -0.34 -15.31
CA ARG A 34 22.26 -0.23 -15.56
C ARG A 34 23.05 -1.31 -14.82
N ARG A 35 22.68 -1.62 -13.57
CA ARG A 35 23.33 -2.68 -12.79
C ARG A 35 23.11 -4.05 -13.44
N PHE A 36 21.89 -4.32 -13.89
CA PHE A 36 21.51 -5.51 -14.64
C PHE A 36 22.29 -5.68 -15.96
N GLU A 37 22.50 -4.59 -16.70
CA GLU A 37 23.25 -4.60 -17.96
C GLU A 37 24.74 -4.86 -17.74
N GLN A 38 25.31 -4.35 -16.63
CA GLN A 38 26.72 -4.55 -16.31
C GLN A 38 27.00 -5.90 -15.62
N SER A 39 26.05 -6.41 -14.85
CA SER A 39 26.11 -7.73 -14.24
C SER A 39 24.68 -8.26 -14.11
N PRO A 40 24.34 -9.43 -14.68
CA PRO A 40 22.97 -9.93 -14.68
C PRO A 40 22.51 -10.35 -13.27
N ASP A 41 22.16 -9.35 -12.47
CA ASP A 41 21.71 -9.47 -11.09
C ASP A 41 20.19 -9.62 -11.05
N TRP A 42 19.74 -10.86 -11.21
CA TRP A 42 18.33 -11.26 -11.21
C TRP A 42 17.58 -10.89 -9.93
N SER A 43 18.29 -10.61 -8.84
CA SER A 43 17.72 -10.22 -7.54
C SER A 43 16.89 -8.94 -7.61
N VAL A 44 17.25 -8.02 -8.50
CA VAL A 44 16.54 -6.74 -8.68
C VAL A 44 15.11 -6.98 -9.20
N LEU A 45 14.89 -8.00 -10.04
CA LEU A 45 13.57 -8.37 -10.55
C LEU A 45 12.84 -9.35 -9.61
N TYR A 46 13.53 -10.37 -9.08
CA TYR A 46 12.87 -11.43 -8.31
C TYR A 46 12.81 -11.20 -6.80
N ALA A 47 13.62 -10.30 -6.24
CA ALA A 47 13.60 -9.97 -4.82
C ALA A 47 13.12 -8.54 -4.60
N GLU A 48 13.79 -7.53 -5.15
CA GLU A 48 13.44 -6.11 -4.87
C GLU A 48 12.02 -5.76 -5.31
N LEU A 49 11.56 -6.23 -6.48
CA LEU A 49 10.23 -5.89 -7.00
C LEU A 49 9.12 -6.55 -6.17
N PRO A 50 9.16 -7.87 -5.84
CA PRO A 50 8.23 -8.46 -4.90
C PRO A 50 8.27 -7.83 -3.51
N LEU A 51 9.46 -7.51 -2.97
CA LEU A 51 9.58 -6.82 -1.69
C LEU A 51 8.92 -5.44 -1.72
N ALA A 52 9.08 -4.68 -2.80
CA ALA A 52 8.45 -3.38 -2.95
C ALA A 52 6.92 -3.49 -3.05
N LEU A 53 6.41 -4.49 -3.78
CA LEU A 53 4.98 -4.77 -3.84
C LEU A 53 4.41 -5.16 -2.46
N LEU A 54 5.06 -6.08 -1.76
CA LEU A 54 4.66 -6.51 -0.41
C LEU A 54 4.73 -5.35 0.59
N GLY A 55 5.80 -4.55 0.53
CA GLY A 55 5.95 -3.34 1.35
C GLY A 55 4.86 -2.31 1.06
N GLY A 56 4.52 -2.12 -0.23
CA GLY A 56 3.41 -1.28 -0.66
C GLY A 56 2.05 -1.78 -0.15
N THR A 57 1.78 -3.08 -0.25
CA THR A 57 0.56 -3.70 0.31
C THR A 57 0.49 -3.54 1.82
N ALA A 58 1.57 -3.83 2.54
CA ALA A 58 1.64 -3.69 3.99
C ALA A 58 1.41 -2.23 4.42
N GLY A 59 2.03 -1.27 3.72
CA GLY A 59 1.82 0.16 3.95
C GLY A 59 0.38 0.59 3.69
N GLY A 60 -0.22 0.14 2.58
CA GLY A 60 -1.62 0.40 2.25
C GLY A 60 -2.59 -0.14 3.30
N LEU A 61 -2.38 -1.38 3.77
CA LEU A 61 -3.18 -1.99 4.84
C LEU A 61 -2.98 -1.29 6.18
N ALA A 62 -1.75 -0.92 6.54
CA ALA A 62 -1.46 -0.18 7.76
C ALA A 62 -2.16 1.19 7.77
N LEU A 63 -2.13 1.89 6.63
CA LEU A 63 -2.82 3.16 6.46
C LEU A 63 -4.33 3.01 6.56
N TRP A 64 -4.90 1.99 5.90
CA TRP A 64 -6.32 1.68 5.98
C TRP A 64 -6.75 1.33 7.41
N ALA A 65 -5.99 0.51 8.12
CA ALA A 65 -6.25 0.17 9.52
C ALA A 65 -6.18 1.41 10.43
N LEU A 66 -5.25 2.33 10.16
CA LEU A 66 -5.13 3.60 10.88
C LEU A 66 -6.36 4.49 10.65
N PHE A 67 -6.79 4.65 9.40
CA PHE A 67 -8.00 5.42 9.07
C PHE A 67 -9.26 4.78 9.66
N ALA A 68 -9.41 3.47 9.59
CA ALA A 68 -10.53 2.75 10.19
C ALA A 68 -10.56 2.95 11.72
N ARG A 69 -9.40 2.90 12.37
CA ARG A 69 -9.27 3.11 13.83
C ARG A 69 -9.55 4.56 14.23
N LEU A 70 -9.13 5.55 13.44
CA LEU A 70 -9.40 6.96 13.68
C LEU A 70 -10.87 7.31 13.41
N GLY A 71 -11.47 6.79 12.34
CA GLY A 71 -12.89 6.96 12.01
C GLY A 71 -13.80 6.40 13.11
N GLY A 72 -13.53 5.18 13.58
CA GLY A 72 -14.30 4.59 14.69
C GLY A 72 -14.20 5.38 16.01
N ARG A 73 -13.07 6.04 16.28
CA ARG A 73 -12.96 6.94 17.44
C ARG A 73 -13.78 8.22 17.28
N LEU A 74 -13.88 8.76 16.06
CA LEU A 74 -14.65 9.98 15.78
C LEU A 74 -16.16 9.74 15.91
N GLU A 75 -16.67 8.57 15.49
CA GLU A 75 -18.07 8.18 15.72
C GLU A 75 -18.37 7.92 17.21
N GLY A 76 -17.45 7.28 17.95
CA GLY A 76 -17.59 7.08 19.39
C GLY A 76 -17.59 8.37 20.22
N GLY A 77 -16.85 9.40 19.78
CA GLY A 77 -16.84 10.73 20.41
C GLY A 77 -18.15 11.50 20.21
N ARG A 78 -18.78 11.37 19.03
CA ARG A 78 -20.04 12.06 18.70
C ARG A 78 -21.21 11.58 19.56
N LEU A 79 -21.21 10.33 20.03
CA LEU A 79 -22.24 9.80 20.93
C LEU A 79 -22.04 10.21 22.40
N ARG A 80 -20.84 10.65 22.79
CA ARG A 80 -20.51 11.03 24.18
C ARG A 80 -20.66 12.53 24.47
N GLY A 81 -20.74 13.37 23.45
CA GLY A 81 -20.97 14.82 23.56
C GLY A 81 -22.45 15.23 23.51
N SER A 82 -23.39 14.29 23.44
CA SER A 82 -24.84 14.55 23.40
C SER A 82 -25.57 14.06 24.67
N ARG A 83 -24.88 14.08 25.81
CA ARG A 83 -25.48 13.93 27.15
C ARG A 83 -25.14 15.12 28.00
#